data_AF-A0A3C0VW58-F1
#
_entry.id   AF-A0A3C0VW58-F1
#
_cell.length_a   1.000
_cell.length_b   1.000
_cell.length_c   1.000
_cell.angle_alpha   90.00
_cell.angle_beta   90.00
_cell.angle_gamma   90.00
#
_symmetry.space_group_name_H-M   'P 1'
#
loop_
_entity.id
_entity.type
_entity.pdbx_description
1 polymer ?
#
loop_
_entity_poly.entity_id
_entity_poly.type
_entity_poly.pdbx_seq_one_letter_code
_entity_poly.pdbx_strand_id
1 'polypeptide(L)'
;MNPKNTEQPSGWTESKLRFWLRLAWVVAYALMLVSMLNNLPRLNTDAIAYMRVAEYWSTGNLDFAVNGYWGPLLSWLMVPFLWLGVEPLLAGKLAMLISGGVFFHGSLFLVRAVGLRLIDELIVAVVLALTIPGWMSDHMTPDLLVAGLMA
;
A
#
# COMPACT_ATOMS: atom_id res chain seq x y z
N MET A 1 15.94 32.94 11.19
CA MET A 1 15.10 31.97 11.95
C MET A 1 15.92 30.69 12.05
N ASN A 2 16.46 30.40 13.23
CA ASN A 2 17.40 29.30 13.45
C ASN A 2 16.62 27.97 13.44
N PRO A 3 16.94 26.97 12.61
CA PRO A 3 16.26 25.68 12.69
C PRO A 3 16.59 25.10 14.07
N LYS A 4 15.55 24.85 14.87
CA LYS A 4 15.68 24.18 16.15
C LYS A 4 16.37 22.83 15.88
N ASN A 5 17.58 22.66 16.40
CA ASN A 5 18.19 21.37 16.60
C ASN A 5 17.26 20.56 17.50
N THR A 6 16.36 19.78 16.89
CA THR A 6 15.61 18.75 17.59
C THR A 6 16.59 17.62 17.88
N GLU A 7 17.27 17.72 19.02
CA GLU A 7 18.15 16.68 19.53
C GLU A 7 17.42 15.33 19.49
N GLN A 8 18.01 14.35 18.82
CA GLN A 8 17.46 13.00 18.76
C GLN A 8 17.48 12.41 20.17
N PRO A 9 16.38 11.81 20.65
CA PRO A 9 16.37 11.21 21.96
C PRO A 9 17.17 9.91 21.90
N SER A 10 18.21 9.82 22.75
CA SER A 10 18.93 8.62 23.18
C SER A 10 19.83 7.91 22.13
N GLY A 11 21.12 7.78 22.49
CA GLY A 11 22.03 6.63 22.27
C GLY A 11 22.28 6.04 20.86
N TRP A 12 21.46 6.32 19.86
CA TRP A 12 21.48 5.67 18.57
C TRP A 12 22.14 6.58 17.54
N THR A 13 23.17 6.06 16.86
CA THR A 13 23.76 6.73 15.72
C THR A 13 22.78 6.73 14.54
N GLU A 14 22.83 7.79 13.72
CA GLU A 14 21.98 7.92 12.53
C GLU A 14 22.11 6.72 11.58
N SER A 15 23.33 6.19 11.43
CA SER A 15 23.60 4.99 10.62
C SER A 15 22.82 3.77 11.12
N LYS A 16 22.74 3.59 12.44
CA LYS A 16 21.98 2.52 13.08
C LYS A 16 20.49 2.72 12.81
N LEU A 17 19.95 3.93 13.00
CA LEU A 17 18.54 4.22 12.70
C LEU A 17 18.17 3.94 11.24
N ARG A 18 19.02 4.35 10.28
CA ARG A 18 18.81 4.06 8.85
C ARG A 18 18.85 2.57 8.54
N PHE A 19 19.69 1.81 9.23
CA PHE A 19 19.70 0.34 9.12
C PHE A 19 18.37 -0.26 9.60
N TRP A 20 17.88 0.12 10.78
CA TRP A 20 16.60 -0.40 11.30
C TRP A 20 15.40 0.03 10.47
N LEU A 21 15.42 1.22 9.90
CA LEU A 21 14.40 1.68 8.99
C LEU A 21 14.32 0.79 7.74
N ARG A 22 15.46 0.47 7.12
CA ARG A 22 15.51 -0.44 5.97
C ARG A 22 15.06 -1.85 6.35
N LEU A 23 15.45 -2.33 7.53
CA LEU A 23 14.97 -3.60 8.03
C LEU A 23 13.44 -3.60 8.21
N ALA A 24 12.87 -2.51 8.75
CA ALA A 24 11.42 -2.36 8.87
C ALA A 24 10.72 -2.40 7.52
N TRP A 25 11.31 -1.85 6.45
CA TRP A 25 10.76 -1.97 5.09
C TRP A 25 10.73 -3.43 4.63
N VAL A 26 11.83 -4.15 4.78
CA VAL A 26 11.92 -5.57 4.40
C VAL A 26 10.88 -6.39 5.16
N VAL A 27 10.75 -6.16 6.48
CA VAL A 27 9.75 -6.83 7.32
C VAL A 27 8.33 -6.46 6.87
N ALA A 28 8.05 -5.20 6.57
CA ALA A 28 6.74 -4.77 6.08
C ALA A 28 6.35 -5.52 4.79
N TYR A 29 7.24 -5.56 3.79
CA TYR A 29 6.97 -6.28 2.55
C TYR A 29 6.79 -7.78 2.75
N ALA A 30 7.61 -8.40 3.62
CA ALA A 30 7.48 -9.81 3.95
C ALA A 30 6.12 -10.10 4.61
N LEU A 31 5.71 -9.28 5.59
CA LEU A 31 4.43 -9.46 6.28
C LEU A 31 3.24 -9.21 5.36
N MET A 32 3.30 -8.19 4.49
CA MET A 32 2.25 -7.94 3.49
C MET A 32 2.12 -9.13 2.53
N LEU A 33 3.24 -9.67 2.02
CA LEU A 33 3.23 -10.84 1.14
C LEU A 33 2.68 -12.08 1.85
N VAL A 34 3.14 -12.37 3.06
CA VAL A 34 2.66 -13.51 3.86
C VAL A 34 1.17 -13.36 4.16
N SER A 35 0.71 -12.16 4.52
CA SER A 35 -0.71 -11.89 4.77
C SER A 35 -1.56 -12.09 3.52
N MET A 36 -1.09 -11.61 2.37
CA MET A 36 -1.75 -11.80 1.07
C MET A 36 -1.93 -13.28 0.74
N LEU A 37 -0.86 -14.08 0.88
CA LEU A 37 -0.87 -15.51 0.57
C LEU A 37 -1.79 -16.30 1.52
N ASN A 38 -1.76 -15.99 2.82
CA ASN A 38 -2.60 -16.66 3.82
C ASN A 38 -4.09 -16.30 3.72
N ASN A 39 -4.41 -15.16 3.08
CA ASN A 39 -5.78 -14.66 2.95
C ASN A 39 -6.23 -14.56 1.48
N LEU A 40 -5.65 -15.40 0.62
CA LEU A 40 -5.93 -15.39 -0.81
C LEU A 40 -7.44 -15.57 -1.12
N PRO A 41 -8.17 -16.50 -0.49
CA PRO A 41 -9.60 -16.70 -0.79
C PRO A 41 -10.52 -15.62 -0.20
N ARG A 42 -10.01 -14.72 0.67
CA ARG A 42 -10.84 -13.70 1.30
C ARG A 42 -11.26 -12.64 0.28
N LEU A 43 -12.55 -12.34 0.26
CA LEU A 43 -13.16 -11.35 -0.61
C LEU A 43 -14.15 -10.50 0.19
N ASN A 44 -14.22 -9.22 -0.16
CA ASN A 44 -15.27 -8.31 0.27
C ASN A 44 -16.10 -7.87 -0.95
N THR A 45 -17.16 -7.09 -0.73
CA THR A 45 -18.04 -6.62 -1.81
C THR A 45 -17.30 -5.73 -2.82
N ASP A 46 -16.39 -4.88 -2.33
CA ASP A 46 -15.58 -3.99 -3.15
C ASP A 46 -14.59 -4.77 -4.04
N ALA A 47 -14.12 -5.93 -3.57
CA ALA A 47 -13.26 -6.78 -4.35
C ALA A 47 -13.95 -7.25 -5.63
N ILE A 48 -15.17 -7.79 -5.50
CA ILE A 48 -15.97 -8.31 -6.62
C ILE A 48 -16.18 -7.20 -7.65
N ALA A 49 -16.52 -6.04 -7.12
CA ALA A 49 -16.69 -4.79 -7.82
C ALA A 49 -15.46 -4.39 -8.67
N TYR A 50 -14.33 -4.11 -8.02
CA TYR A 50 -13.12 -3.65 -8.71
C TYR A 50 -12.54 -4.71 -9.65
N MET A 51 -12.66 -6.01 -9.33
CA MET A 51 -12.27 -7.09 -10.25
C MET A 51 -13.10 -7.06 -11.53
N ARG A 52 -14.42 -6.93 -11.40
CA ARG A 52 -15.31 -6.89 -12.57
C ARG A 52 -15.02 -5.68 -13.45
N VAL A 53 -14.79 -4.51 -12.86
CA VAL A 53 -14.40 -3.32 -13.62
C VAL A 53 -13.04 -3.50 -14.29
N ALA A 54 -12.08 -4.17 -13.63
CA ALA A 54 -10.80 -4.50 -14.23
C ALA A 54 -10.94 -5.42 -15.46
N GLU A 55 -11.83 -6.41 -15.40
CA GLU A 55 -12.15 -7.27 -16.55
C GLU A 55 -12.76 -6.48 -17.72
N TYR A 56 -13.66 -5.52 -17.43
CA TYR A 56 -14.22 -4.65 -18.47
C TYR A 56 -13.15 -3.78 -19.12
N TRP A 57 -12.25 -3.21 -18.32
CA TRP A 57 -11.09 -2.49 -18.85
C TRP A 57 -10.16 -3.39 -19.67
N SER A 58 -9.88 -4.61 -19.21
CA SER A 58 -8.94 -5.51 -19.89
C SER A 58 -9.47 -6.04 -21.22
N THR A 59 -10.79 -6.14 -21.36
CA THR A 59 -11.50 -6.59 -22.58
C THR A 59 -11.97 -5.46 -23.49
N GLY A 60 -11.80 -4.20 -23.07
CA GLY A 60 -12.23 -3.03 -23.84
C GLY A 60 -13.74 -2.75 -23.80
N ASN A 61 -14.47 -3.34 -22.83
CA ASN A 61 -15.90 -3.10 -22.65
C ASN A 61 -16.15 -1.78 -21.89
N LEU A 62 -15.98 -0.66 -22.60
CA LEU A 62 -16.02 0.68 -22.00
C LEU A 62 -17.40 1.06 -21.44
N ASP A 63 -18.48 0.49 -21.97
CA ASP A 63 -19.86 0.74 -21.53
C ASP A 63 -20.07 0.43 -20.05
N PHE A 64 -19.34 -0.56 -19.53
CA PHE A 64 -19.36 -0.91 -18.10
C PHE A 64 -18.06 -0.54 -17.36
N ALA A 65 -16.94 -0.40 -18.07
CA ALA A 65 -15.66 -0.06 -17.46
C ALA A 65 -15.65 1.38 -16.89
N VAL A 66 -16.27 2.33 -17.59
CA VAL A 66 -16.38 3.71 -17.16
C VAL A 66 -17.70 3.89 -16.41
N ASN A 67 -17.63 4.02 -15.08
CA ASN A 67 -18.81 4.23 -14.25
C ASN A 67 -18.55 5.35 -13.21
N GLY A 68 -19.63 5.97 -12.73
CA GLY A 68 -19.57 7.08 -11.78
C GLY A 68 -19.44 6.67 -10.31
N TYR A 69 -19.36 5.37 -10.02
CA TYR A 69 -19.39 4.86 -8.65
C TYR A 69 -18.00 4.43 -8.14
N TRP A 70 -17.19 3.79 -8.99
CA TRP A 70 -15.82 3.35 -8.63
C TRP A 70 -14.77 4.07 -9.45
N GLY A 71 -13.77 4.63 -8.76
CA GLY A 71 -12.60 5.20 -9.41
C GLY A 71 -11.78 4.13 -10.16
N PRO A 72 -11.18 4.43 -11.30
CA PRO A 72 -10.61 3.38 -12.16
C PRO A 72 -9.26 2.86 -11.66
N LEU A 73 -8.57 3.60 -10.78
CA LEU A 73 -7.15 3.41 -10.52
C LEU A 73 -6.81 2.02 -9.97
N LEU A 74 -7.58 1.51 -9.01
CA LEU A 74 -7.34 0.17 -8.47
C LEU A 74 -7.59 -0.91 -9.52
N SER A 75 -8.66 -0.80 -10.32
CA SER A 75 -8.93 -1.71 -11.43
C SER A 75 -7.85 -1.64 -12.51
N TRP A 76 -7.34 -0.44 -12.83
CA TRP A 76 -6.25 -0.26 -13.77
C TRP A 76 -4.96 -0.93 -13.31
N LEU A 77 -4.66 -0.97 -12.02
CA LEU A 77 -3.52 -1.74 -11.50
C LEU A 77 -3.66 -3.26 -11.75
N MET A 78 -4.89 -3.76 -11.83
CA MET A 78 -5.14 -5.19 -12.11
C MET A 78 -4.98 -5.52 -13.60
N VAL A 79 -5.27 -4.59 -14.51
CA VAL A 79 -5.32 -4.82 -15.97
C VAL A 79 -4.04 -5.44 -16.55
N PRO A 80 -2.82 -4.96 -16.24
CA PRO A 80 -1.60 -5.60 -16.76
C PRO A 80 -1.48 -7.07 -16.35
N PHE A 81 -1.90 -7.43 -15.13
CA PHE A 81 -1.89 -8.83 -14.68
C PHE A 81 -2.92 -9.66 -15.43
N LEU A 82 -4.12 -9.11 -15.66
CA LEU A 82 -5.17 -9.78 -16.44
C LEU A 82 -4.71 -10.05 -17.88
N TRP A 83 -4.00 -9.11 -18.52
CA TRP A 83 -3.41 -9.32 -19.85
C TRP A 83 -2.33 -10.40 -19.88
N LEU A 84 -1.65 -10.63 -18.75
CA LEU A 84 -0.70 -11.74 -18.57
C LEU A 84 -1.40 -13.07 -18.23
N GLY A 85 -2.74 -13.12 -18.20
CA GLY A 85 -3.52 -14.31 -17.90
C GLY A 85 -3.60 -14.65 -16.41
N VAL A 86 -3.25 -13.71 -15.52
CA VAL A 86 -3.44 -13.89 -14.07
C VAL A 86 -4.93 -13.84 -13.75
N GLU A 87 -5.39 -14.78 -12.91
CA GLU A 87 -6.78 -14.81 -12.44
C GLU A 87 -7.17 -13.49 -11.73
N PRO A 88 -8.40 -12.97 -11.91
CA PRO A 88 -8.86 -11.71 -11.29
C PRO A 88 -8.64 -11.60 -9.78
N LEU A 89 -8.86 -12.68 -9.03
CA LEU A 89 -8.63 -12.70 -7.59
C LEU A 89 -7.18 -12.40 -7.25
N LEU A 90 -6.24 -13.13 -7.87
CA LEU A 90 -4.82 -12.93 -7.64
C LEU A 90 -4.36 -11.56 -8.16
N ALA A 91 -4.86 -11.09 -9.31
CA ALA A 91 -4.59 -9.76 -9.82
C ALA A 91 -5.04 -8.66 -8.82
N GLY A 92 -6.21 -8.83 -8.20
CA GLY A 92 -6.70 -7.96 -7.14
C GLY A 92 -5.81 -7.95 -5.90
N LYS A 93 -5.36 -9.12 -5.45
CA LYS A 93 -4.43 -9.25 -4.31
C LYS A 93 -3.06 -8.62 -4.60
N LEU A 94 -2.55 -8.75 -5.82
CA LEU A 94 -1.33 -8.08 -6.28
C LEU A 94 -1.52 -6.56 -6.33
N ALA A 95 -2.66 -6.07 -6.82
CA ALA A 95 -2.99 -4.66 -6.80
C ALA A 95 -3.06 -4.10 -5.36
N MET A 96 -3.57 -4.88 -4.40
CA MET A 96 -3.54 -4.51 -2.98
C MET A 96 -2.14 -4.51 -2.39
N LEU A 97 -1.26 -5.43 -2.79
CA LEU A 97 0.14 -5.42 -2.37
C LEU A 97 0.87 -4.16 -2.86
N ILE A 98 0.59 -3.74 -4.10
CA ILE A 98 1.08 -2.46 -4.65
C ILE A 98 0.50 -1.29 -3.85
N SER A 99 -0.81 -1.30 -3.59
CA SER A 99 -1.50 -0.25 -2.84
C SER A 99 -0.98 -0.10 -1.41
N GLY A 100 -0.70 -1.21 -0.72
CA GLY A 100 -0.06 -1.22 0.60
C GLY A 100 1.35 -0.64 0.56
N GLY A 101 2.13 -0.95 -0.49
CA GLY A 101 3.44 -0.34 -0.72
C GLY A 101 3.36 1.17 -0.96
N VAL A 102 2.40 1.63 -1.76
CA VAL A 102 2.15 3.07 -2.01
C VAL A 102 1.77 3.76 -0.70
N PHE A 103 0.84 3.20 0.07
CA PHE A 103 0.46 3.74 1.38
C PHE A 103 1.64 3.83 2.36
N PHE A 104 2.44 2.76 2.43
CA PHE A 104 3.60 2.69 3.30
C PHE A 104 4.59 3.82 2.97
N HIS A 105 5.00 3.95 1.71
CA HIS A 105 5.97 4.96 1.31
C HIS A 105 5.41 6.38 1.31
N GLY A 106 4.15 6.57 0.92
CA GLY A 106 3.46 7.85 1.03
C GLY A 106 3.43 8.35 2.47
N SER A 107 3.08 7.48 3.43
CA SER A 107 3.10 7.83 4.85
C SER A 107 4.49 8.22 5.35
N LEU A 108 5.54 7.48 4.96
CA LEU A 108 6.92 7.85 5.32
C LEU A 108 7.39 9.13 4.64
N PHE A 109 6.94 9.39 3.41
CA PHE A 109 7.16 10.66 2.73
C PHE A 109 6.52 11.81 3.51
N LEU A 110 5.26 11.69 3.92
CA LEU A 110 4.56 12.69 4.71
C LEU A 110 5.29 13.01 6.03
N VAL A 111 5.73 11.99 6.76
CA VAL A 111 6.51 12.15 8.01
C VAL A 111 7.77 13.00 7.77
N ARG A 112 8.49 12.75 6.67
CA ARG A 112 9.66 13.55 6.31
C ARG A 112 9.27 14.96 5.87
N ALA A 113 8.19 15.10 5.11
CA ALA A 113 7.72 16.37 4.57
C ALA A 113 7.30 17.35 5.67
N VAL A 114 6.71 16.85 6.77
CA VAL A 114 6.36 17.69 7.94
C VAL A 114 7.56 17.96 8.88
N GLY A 115 8.76 17.47 8.55
CA GLY A 115 9.98 17.74 9.30
C GLY A 115 10.13 16.95 10.60
N LEU A 116 9.49 15.78 10.72
CA LEU A 116 9.68 14.89 11.87
C LEU A 116 11.05 14.20 11.83
N ARG A 117 11.48 13.67 12.98
CA ARG A 117 12.81 13.09 13.14
C ARG A 117 12.86 11.69 12.55
N LEU A 118 14.07 11.20 12.26
CA LEU A 118 14.29 9.84 11.75
C LEU A 118 13.76 8.74 12.68
N ILE A 119 13.76 8.97 14.00
CA ILE A 119 13.17 8.02 14.95
C ILE A 119 11.65 7.97 14.85
N ASP A 120 11.00 9.11 14.59
CA ASP A 120 9.55 9.19 14.40
C ASP A 120 9.16 8.46 13.10
N GLU A 121 9.97 8.62 12.05
CA GLU A 121 9.85 7.86 10.80
C GLU A 121 10.00 6.34 11.00
N LEU A 122 10.98 5.90 11.80
CA LEU A 122 11.14 4.49 12.16
C LEU A 122 9.93 3.95 12.93
N ILE A 123 9.43 4.71 13.90
CA ILE A 123 8.24 4.33 14.68
C ILE A 123 7.04 4.16 13.75
N VAL A 124 6.80 5.13 12.86
CA VAL A 124 5.72 5.04 11.87
C VAL A 124 5.91 3.84 10.94
N ALA A 125 7.13 3.60 10.44
CA ALA A 125 7.43 2.45 9.60
C ALA A 125 7.10 1.12 10.30
N VAL A 126 7.46 0.97 11.58
CA VAL A 126 7.15 -0.24 12.36
C VAL A 126 5.65 -0.39 12.59
N VAL A 127 4.94 0.69 12.95
CA VAL A 127 3.49 0.65 13.12
C VAL A 127 2.80 0.23 11.82
N LEU A 128 3.16 0.84 10.70
CA LEU A 128 2.61 0.52 9.38
C LEU A 128 2.93 -0.92 8.95
N ALA A 129 4.13 -1.41 9.24
CA ALA A 129 4.53 -2.78 8.97
C ALA A 129 3.62 -3.82 9.68
N LEU A 130 3.04 -3.45 10.83
CA LEU A 130 2.16 -4.32 11.59
C LEU A 130 0.67 -4.16 11.22
N THR A 131 0.24 -2.97 10.79
CA THR A 131 -1.18 -2.68 10.55
C THR A 131 -1.62 -2.91 9.10
N ILE A 132 -0.79 -2.54 8.12
CA ILE A 132 -1.12 -2.68 6.69
C ILE A 132 -1.44 -4.13 6.31
N PRO A 133 -0.66 -5.15 6.73
CA PRO A 133 -0.91 -6.53 6.31
C PRO A 133 -2.31 -7.05 6.67
N GLY A 134 -2.84 -6.69 7.85
CA GLY A 134 -4.19 -7.07 8.25
C GLY A 134 -5.27 -6.29 7.50
N TRP A 135 -5.04 -4.99 7.29
CA TRP A 135 -5.98 -4.17 6.52
C TRP A 135 -6.15 -4.67 5.09
N MET A 136 -5.04 -4.88 4.37
CA MET A 136 -5.08 -5.30 2.97
C MET A 136 -5.60 -6.73 2.75
N SER A 137 -5.53 -7.60 3.77
CA SER A 137 -6.07 -8.96 3.68
C SER A 137 -7.59 -8.99 3.82
N ASP A 138 -8.13 -8.09 4.64
CA ASP A 138 -9.56 -8.01 4.95
C ASP A 138 -10.30 -7.08 3.98
N HIS A 139 -9.62 -6.06 3.47
CA HIS A 139 -10.19 -5.01 2.63
C HIS A 139 -9.44 -4.91 1.32
N MET A 140 -10.06 -5.38 0.23
CA MET A 140 -9.59 -5.10 -1.13
C MET A 140 -10.37 -3.90 -1.67
N THR A 141 -9.85 -2.70 -1.37
CA THR A 141 -10.48 -1.40 -1.60
C THR A 141 -9.42 -0.39 -2.07
N PRO A 142 -9.80 0.74 -2.69
CA PRO A 142 -8.83 1.73 -3.16
C PRO A 142 -8.21 2.56 -2.02
N ASP A 143 -8.64 2.38 -0.77
CA ASP A 143 -8.37 3.30 0.33
C ASP A 143 -6.87 3.47 0.58
N LEU A 144 -6.11 2.37 0.67
CA LEU A 144 -4.66 2.42 0.86
C LEU A 144 -3.98 3.14 -0.32
N LEU A 145 -4.44 2.88 -1.54
CA LEU A 145 -3.88 3.48 -2.74
C LEU A 145 -4.10 4.99 -2.76
N VAL A 146 -5.34 5.42 -2.55
CA VAL A 146 -5.73 6.84 -2.56
C VAL A 146 -5.09 7.58 -1.40
N ALA A 147 -5.15 7.03 -0.19
CA ALA A 147 -4.55 7.66 0.98
C ALA A 147 -3.03 7.78 0.85
N GLY A 148 -2.37 6.78 0.24
CA GLY A 148 -0.93 6.82 -0.01
C GLY A 148 -0.52 7.85 -1.06
N LEU A 149 -1.36 8.08 -2.07
CA LEU A 149 -1.12 9.08 -3.11
C LEU A 149 -1.41 10.53 -2.65
N MET A 150 -2.21 10.69 -1.60
CA MET A 150 -2.54 11.99 -1.01
C MET A 150 -1.56 12.45 0.08
N ALA A 151 -0.57 11.62 0.41
CA ALA A 151 0.41 11.84 1.48
C ALA A 151 1.55 12.78 1.06
#